data_AF-A0A966T706-F1
#
_entry.id   AF-A0A966T706-F1
#
_cell.length_a   1.000
_cell.length_b   1.000
_cell.length_c   1.000
_cell.angle_alpha   90.00
_cell.angle_beta   90.00
_cell.angle_gamma   90.00
#
_symmetry.space_group_name_H-M   'P 1'
#
loop_
_entity.id
_entity.type
_entity.pdbx_description
1 polymer ?
#
loop_
_entity_poly.entity_id
_entity_poly.type
_entity_poly.pdbx_seq_one_letter_code
_entity_poly.pdbx_strand_id
1 'polypeptide(L)' 'MSSSIELSVGQQFEIERFNRAIDATADPDQLRSLAKQLLQAWHTQKAATNWVIHQQAGLPPA' A
#
# COMPACT_ATOMS: atom_id res chain seq x y z
N MET A 1 16.74 2.69 -18.27
CA MET A 1 16.60 1.47 -17.45
C MET A 1 15.40 1.67 -16.53
N SER A 2 14.20 1.36 -17.00
CA SER A 2 13.01 1.33 -16.15
C SER A 2 13.07 0.04 -15.33
N SER A 3 13.70 0.12 -14.17
CA SER A 3 13.70 -0.98 -13.19
C SER A 3 12.27 -1.13 -12.67
N SER A 4 11.47 -1.98 -13.32
CA SER A 4 10.20 -2.42 -12.78
C SER A 4 10.47 -3.06 -11.43
N ILE A 5 9.97 -2.46 -10.36
CA ILE A 5 10.02 -3.06 -9.03
C ILE A 5 9.12 -4.29 -9.11
N GLU A 6 9.72 -5.47 -9.27
CA GLU A 6 8.99 -6.73 -9.21
C GLU A 6 8.58 -7.02 -7.77
N LEU A 7 7.32 -7.41 -7.59
CA LEU A 7 6.82 -7.84 -6.30
C LEU A 7 7.46 -9.18 -5.92
N SER A 8 7.97 -9.27 -4.69
CA SER A 8 8.37 -10.56 -4.13
C SER A 8 7.18 -11.53 -4.07
N VAL A 9 7.47 -12.83 -4.06
CA VAL A 9 6.44 -13.88 -3.95
C VAL A 9 5.53 -13.65 -2.74
N GLY A 10 6.10 -13.26 -1.58
CA GLY A 10 5.30 -12.94 -0.39
C GLY A 10 4.35 -11.77 -0.59
N GLN A 11 4.78 -10.71 -1.28
CA GLN A 11 3.91 -9.57 -1.60
C GLN A 11 2.79 -9.97 -2.56
N GLN A 12 3.05 -10.86 -3.51
CA GLN A 12 2.01 -11.38 -4.41
C GLN A 12 0.95 -12.19 -3.64
N PHE A 13 1.36 -13.03 -2.68
CA PHE A 13 0.41 -13.74 -1.82
C PHE A 13 -0.44 -12.81 -0.96
N GLU A 14 0.14 -11.76 -0.40
CA GLU A 14 -0.62 -10.78 0.38
C GLU A 14 -1.64 -10.04 -0.48
N ILE A 15 -1.30 -9.69 -1.73
CA ILE A 15 -2.24 -9.10 -2.69
C ILE A 15 -3.40 -10.05 -2.96
N GLU A 16 -3.13 -11.32 -3.23
CA GLU A 16 -4.19 -12.32 -3.45
C GLU A 16 -5.08 -12.50 -2.22
N ARG A 17 -4.49 -12.50 -1.02
CA ARG A 17 -5.24 -12.58 0.24
C ARG A 17 -6.19 -11.39 0.39
N PHE A 18 -5.72 -10.17 0.09
CA PHE A 18 -6.55 -8.97 0.16
C PHE A 18 -7.62 -8.92 -0.93
N ASN A 19 -7.30 -9.33 -2.17
CA ASN A 19 -8.28 -9.45 -3.25
C ASN A 19 -9.43 -10.36 -2.85
N ARG A 20 -9.13 -11.55 -2.32
CA ARG A 20 -10.16 -12.48 -1.84
C ARG A 20 -11.00 -11.90 -0.70
N ALA A 21 -10.39 -11.13 0.21
CA ALA A 21 -11.13 -10.48 1.29
C ALA A 21 -12.10 -9.43 0.76
N ILE A 22 -11.69 -8.65 -0.24
CA ILE A 22 -12.55 -7.67 -0.92
C ILE A 22 -13.71 -8.39 -1.61
N ASP A 23 -13.42 -9.42 -2.41
CA ASP A 23 -14.44 -10.15 -3.18
C ASP A 23 -15.45 -10.89 -2.29
N ALA A 24 -15.02 -11.37 -1.13
CA ALA A 24 -15.88 -12.03 -0.15
C ALA A 24 -16.71 -11.04 0.69
N THR A 25 -16.44 -9.74 0.63
CA THR A 25 -17.14 -8.74 1.44
C THR A 25 -18.51 -8.41 0.83
N ALA A 26 -19.57 -8.96 1.43
CA ALA A 26 -20.95 -8.68 1.03
C ALA A 26 -21.61 -7.53 1.82
N ASP A 27 -21.03 -7.14 2.96
CA ASP A 27 -21.54 -6.08 3.82
C ASP A 27 -20.98 -4.71 3.38
N PRO A 28 -21.83 -3.75 2.96
CA PRO A 28 -21.39 -2.42 2.54
C PRO A 28 -20.63 -1.63 3.62
N ASP A 29 -20.93 -1.83 4.91
CA ASP A 29 -20.23 -1.14 5.99
C ASP A 29 -18.82 -1.72 6.22
N GLN A 30 -18.67 -3.04 6.06
CA GLN A 30 -17.35 -3.68 6.05
C GLN A 30 -16.51 -3.23 4.86
N LEU A 31 -17.11 -3.14 3.67
CA LEU A 31 -16.42 -2.63 2.48
C LEU A 31 -15.96 -1.18 2.68
N ARG A 32 -16.81 -0.33 3.26
CA ARG A 32 -16.46 1.04 3.61
C ARG A 32 -15.30 1.11 4.61
N SER A 33 -15.29 0.23 5.61
CA SER A 33 -14.18 0.13 6.57
C SER A 33 -12.88 -0.27 5.89
N LEU A 34 -12.92 -1.31 5.05
CA LEU A 34 -11.77 -1.79 4.30
C LEU A 34 -11.21 -0.70 3.36
N ALA A 35 -12.07 0.03 2.66
CA ALA A 35 -11.66 1.15 1.81
C ALA A 35 -10.95 2.27 2.59
N LYS A 36 -11.43 2.62 3.79
CA LYS A 36 -10.77 3.60 4.65
C LYS A 36 -9.40 3.13 5.13
N GLN A 37 -9.28 1.85 5.48
CA GLN A 37 -8.00 1.26 5.88
C GLN A 37 -6.99 1.27 4.72
N LEU A 38 -7.42 0.92 3.51
CA LEU A 38 -6.59 0.99 2.30
C LEU A 38 -6.13 2.42 2.02
N LEU A 39 -7.02 3.41 2.14
CA LEU A 39 -6.67 4.82 1.98
C LEU A 39 -5.60 5.26 2.98
N GLN A 40 -5.77 4.91 4.26
CA GLN A 40 -4.78 5.24 5.29
C GLN A 40 -3.43 4.58 5.00
N ALA A 41 -3.42 3.29 4.68
CA ALA A 41 -2.20 2.55 4.35
C ALA A 41 -1.46 3.16 3.16
N TRP A 42 -2.19 3.57 2.11
CA TRP A 42 -1.64 4.27 0.95
C TRP A 42 -0.92 5.56 1.34
N HIS A 43 -1.57 6.42 2.14
CA HIS A 43 -0.96 7.67 2.59
C HIS A 43 0.26 7.43 3.47
N THR A 44 0.23 6.43 4.36
CA THR A 44 1.37 6.04 5.17
C THR A 44 2.55 5.56 4.32
N GLN A 45 2.29 4.72 3.32
CA GLN A 45 3.34 4.26 2.41
C GLN A 45 3.93 5.42 1.60
N LYS A 46 3.08 6.32 1.09
CA LYS A 46 3.54 7.53 0.38
C LYS A 46 4.42 8.40 1.26
N ALA A 47 4.02 8.64 2.52
CA ALA A 47 4.82 9.41 3.47
C ALA A 47 6.16 8.72 3.79
N ALA A 48 6.16 7.40 4.00
CA ALA A 48 7.38 6.63 4.24
C ALA A 48 8.34 6.68 3.03
N THR A 49 7.82 6.48 1.81
CA THR A 49 8.62 6.58 0.58
C THR A 49 9.20 7.99 0.42
N ASN A 50 8.39 9.04 0.63
CA ASN A 50 8.87 10.41 0.60
C ASN A 50 9.98 10.64 1.62
N TRP A 51 9.79 10.15 2.85
CA TRP A 51 10.80 10.27 3.90
C TRP A 51 12.12 9.60 3.52
N VAL A 52 12.08 8.36 2.97
CA VAL A 52 13.28 7.67 2.48
C VAL A 52 13.98 8.47 1.38
N ILE A 53 13.22 9.02 0.42
CA ILE A 53 13.78 9.83 -0.68
C ILE A 53 14.48 11.08 -0.12
N HIS A 54 13.83 11.81 0.78
CA HIS A 54 14.41 13.01 1.39
C HIS A 54 15.67 12.66 2.19
N GLN A 55 15.64 11.57 2.96
CA GLN A 55 16.78 11.08 3.71
C GLN A 55 17.97 10.73 2.80
N GLN A 56 17.73 10.03 1.68
CA GLN A 56 18.78 9.67 0.71
C GLN A 56 19.34 10.89 -0.03
N ALA A 57 18.50 11.91 -0.26
CA ALA A 57 18.89 13.15 -0.90
C ALA A 57 19.54 14.18 0.06
N GLY A 58 19.60 13.89 1.37
CA GLY A 58 20.05 14.84 2.39
C GLY A 58 19.14 16.06 2.55
N LEU A 59 17.88 15.95 2.14
CA LEU A 59 16.88 17.01 2.21
C LEU A 59 16.07 16.88 3.53
N PRO A 60 15.61 18.01 4.11
CA PRO A 60 14.69 17.95 5.25
C PRO A 60 13.36 17.28 4.84
N PRO A 61 12.69 16.55 5.75
CA PRO A 61 11.41 15.92 5.45
C PRO A 61 10.36 16.98 5.04
N ALA A 62 9.60 16.67 3.98
CA ALA A 62 8.52 17.50 3.45
C ALA A 62 7.21 17.39 4.24
#